data_AF-A0A357VV69-F1
#
_entry.id   AF-A0A357VV69-F1
#
_cell.length_a   1.000
_cell.length_b   1.000
_cell.length_c   1.000
_cell.angle_alpha   90.00
_cell.angle_beta   90.00
_cell.angle_gamma   90.00
#
_symmetry.space_group_name_H-M   'P 1'
#
loop_
_entity.id
_entity.type
_entity.pdbx_description
1 polymer ?
#
loop_
_entity_poly.entity_id
_entity_poly.type
_entity_poly.pdbx_seq_one_letter_code
_entity_poly.pdbx_strand_id
1 'polypeptide(L)'
;MVEDELAYYLGGVSGNAGLFSDASDLRIFIINLLNGEIVSKGTLDLFTTTLVKRGESTTHIAWMAPPVAGCQYSLDSTGFGHNGFTGTSIWIRKDGLFSIFLANSVYYDRFLKKPELNVIRNKINNIIFGKDY
;
A
#
# COMPACT_ATOMS: atom_id res chain seq x y z
N MET A 1 10.43 -1.76 0.15
CA MET A 1 9.81 -3.05 0.56
C MET A 1 10.80 -3.83 1.38
N VAL A 2 10.36 -4.88 2.06
CA VAL A 2 10.91 -5.35 3.34
C VAL A 2 11.61 -6.68 3.16
N GLU A 3 12.53 -7.01 4.06
CA GLU A 3 12.98 -8.38 4.32
C GLU A 3 11.88 -9.17 5.04
N ASP A 4 11.23 -10.07 4.31
CA ASP A 4 10.41 -11.10 4.91
C ASP A 4 11.32 -12.29 5.26
N GLU A 5 11.35 -12.75 6.52
CA GLU A 5 12.08 -13.97 6.88
C GLU A 5 11.59 -15.17 6.07
N LEU A 6 10.32 -15.18 5.62
CA LEU A 6 9.81 -16.17 4.67
C LEU A 6 10.51 -16.09 3.31
N ALA A 7 10.95 -14.92 2.86
CA ALA A 7 11.71 -14.81 1.62
C ALA A 7 13.07 -15.51 1.74
N TYR A 8 13.72 -15.44 2.91
CA TYR A 8 14.93 -16.21 3.20
C TYR A 8 14.65 -17.72 3.16
N TYR A 9 13.57 -18.18 3.81
CA TYR A 9 13.16 -19.59 3.77
C TYR A 9 12.71 -20.08 2.38
N LEU A 10 12.27 -19.17 1.49
CA LEU A 10 11.89 -19.46 0.10
C LEU A 10 13.08 -19.40 -0.89
N GLY A 11 14.32 -19.33 -0.40
CA GLY A 11 15.51 -19.32 -1.26
C GLY A 11 15.97 -17.92 -1.69
N GLY A 12 15.56 -16.88 -0.98
CA GLY A 12 16.05 -15.51 -1.14
C GLY A 12 15.32 -14.66 -2.21
N VAL A 13 14.45 -15.27 -3.02
CA VAL A 13 13.61 -14.57 -4.01
C VAL A 13 12.15 -14.84 -3.70
N SER A 14 11.44 -13.83 -3.22
CA SER A 14 10.01 -13.95 -2.92
C SER A 14 9.30 -12.62 -3.20
N GLY A 15 8.15 -12.68 -3.86
CA GLY A 15 7.42 -11.50 -4.33
C GLY A 15 6.84 -10.58 -3.23
N ASN A 16 6.87 -11.02 -1.97
CA ASN A 16 6.50 -10.23 -0.80
C ASN A 16 7.63 -9.30 -0.30
N ALA A 17 8.85 -9.46 -0.82
CA ALA A 17 10.07 -8.84 -0.31
C ALA A 17 11.05 -8.46 -1.45
N GLY A 18 12.01 -7.59 -1.15
CA GLY A 18 13.18 -7.38 -2.02
C GLY A 18 13.02 -6.52 -3.27
N LEU A 19 11.85 -5.95 -3.56
CA LEU A 19 11.71 -4.97 -4.65
C LEU A 19 12.07 -3.54 -4.16
N PHE A 20 13.08 -2.96 -4.80
CA PHE A 20 13.58 -1.60 -4.59
C PHE A 20 13.23 -0.75 -5.81
N SER A 21 12.73 0.47 -5.57
CA SER A 21 12.36 1.42 -6.60
C SER A 21 12.27 2.82 -5.99
N ASP A 22 12.14 3.86 -6.82
CA ASP A 22 11.92 5.24 -6.38
C ASP A 22 10.50 5.72 -6.69
N ALA A 23 10.18 6.96 -6.27
CA ALA A 23 8.85 7.51 -6.45
C ALA A 23 8.47 7.71 -7.93
N SER A 24 9.44 7.94 -8.82
CA SER A 24 9.20 8.17 -10.24
C SER A 24 8.81 6.88 -10.95
N ASP A 25 9.55 5.81 -10.69
CA ASP A 25 9.26 4.48 -11.22
C ASP A 25 7.94 3.93 -10.65
N LEU A 26 7.70 4.11 -9.35
CA LEU A 26 6.44 3.72 -8.73
C LEU A 26 5.25 4.47 -9.32
N ARG A 27 5.40 5.75 -9.68
CA ARG A 27 4.37 6.50 -10.41
C ARG A 27 4.07 5.85 -11.77
N ILE A 28 5.09 5.48 -12.54
CA ILE A 28 4.90 4.80 -13.83
C ILE A 28 4.17 3.48 -13.64
N PHE A 29 4.58 2.69 -12.63
CA PHE A 29 3.91 1.45 -12.26
C PHE A 29 2.42 1.67 -11.95
N ILE A 30 2.08 2.68 -11.14
CA ILE A 30 0.67 2.98 -10.78
C ILE A 30 -0.14 3.36 -12.01
N ILE A 31 0.40 4.19 -12.90
CA ILE A 31 -0.29 4.62 -14.13
C ILE A 31 -0.57 3.41 -15.02
N ASN A 32 0.43 2.58 -15.30
CA ASN A 32 0.27 1.39 -16.15
C ASN A 32 -0.64 0.34 -15.49
N LEU A 33 -0.61 0.23 -14.16
CA LEU A 33 -1.53 -0.60 -13.40
C LEU A 33 -2.97 -0.15 -13.64
N LEU A 34 -3.28 1.13 -13.45
CA LEU A 34 -4.63 1.70 -13.61
C LEU A 34 -5.12 1.68 -15.07
N ASN A 35 -4.22 1.79 -16.05
CA ASN A 35 -4.55 1.65 -17.46
C ASN A 35 -4.92 0.21 -17.86
N GLY A 36 -4.61 -0.77 -17.01
CA GLY A 36 -4.86 -2.17 -17.26
C GLY A 36 -3.77 -2.83 -18.12
N GLU A 37 -2.56 -2.26 -18.13
CA GLU A 37 -1.41 -2.74 -18.91
C GLU A 37 -0.60 -3.81 -18.15
N ILE A 38 -0.71 -3.82 -16.82
CA ILE A 38 -0.06 -4.83 -15.95
C ILE A 38 -1.02 -5.98 -15.63
N VAL A 39 -2.28 -5.66 -15.33
CA VAL A 39 -3.36 -6.63 -15.12
C VAL A 39 -4.63 -6.13 -15.81
N SER A 40 -5.57 -7.02 -16.12
CA SER A 40 -6.83 -6.60 -16.74
C SER A 40 -7.63 -5.65 -15.84
N LYS A 41 -8.47 -4.79 -16.43
CA LYS A 41 -9.38 -3.92 -15.65
C LYS A 41 -10.32 -4.71 -14.74
N GLY A 42 -10.78 -5.89 -15.17
CA GLY A 42 -11.56 -6.79 -14.31
C GLY A 42 -10.78 -7.29 -13.10
N THR A 43 -9.46 -7.48 -13.22
CA THR A 43 -8.58 -7.81 -12.08
C THR A 43 -8.40 -6.61 -11.15
N LEU A 44 -8.26 -5.39 -11.68
CA LEU A 44 -8.19 -4.17 -10.86
C LEU A 44 -9.44 -4.02 -9.98
N ASP A 45 -10.61 -4.41 -10.49
CA ASP A 45 -11.85 -4.35 -9.70
C ASP A 45 -11.83 -5.26 -8.48
N LEU A 46 -11.08 -6.36 -8.54
CA LEU A 46 -10.93 -7.30 -7.42
C LEU A 46 -10.09 -6.72 -6.27
N PHE A 47 -9.26 -5.70 -6.52
CA PHE A 47 -8.39 -5.12 -5.47
C PHE A 47 -9.18 -4.48 -4.32
N THR A 48 -10.38 -3.98 -4.61
CA THR A 48 -11.29 -3.38 -3.63
C THR A 48 -12.54 -4.23 -3.40
N THR A 49 -12.59 -5.44 -3.95
CA THR A 49 -13.70 -6.37 -3.76
C THR A 49 -13.37 -7.39 -2.67
N THR A 50 -14.21 -7.48 -1.64
CA THR A 50 -14.03 -8.50 -0.60
C THR A 50 -14.26 -9.88 -1.20
N LEU A 51 -13.20 -10.69 -1.27
CA LEU A 51 -13.25 -12.06 -1.79
C LEU A 51 -13.56 -13.08 -0.69
N VAL A 52 -13.07 -12.82 0.53
CA VAL A 52 -13.29 -13.68 1.69
C VAL A 52 -13.75 -12.83 2.87
N LYS A 53 -14.83 -13.27 3.52
CA LYS A 53 -15.34 -12.68 4.76
C LYS A 53 -15.39 -13.76 5.84
N ARG A 54 -14.68 -13.55 6.94
CA ARG A 54 -14.64 -14.44 8.12
C ARG A 54 -14.93 -13.61 9.37
N GLY A 55 -16.18 -13.62 9.82
CA GLY A 55 -16.65 -12.69 10.86
C GLY A 55 -16.50 -11.25 10.40
N GLU A 56 -15.80 -10.43 11.19
CA GLU A 56 -15.48 -9.03 10.87
C GLU A 56 -14.26 -8.88 9.95
N SER A 57 -13.46 -9.94 9.78
CA SER A 57 -12.28 -9.91 8.92
C SER A 57 -12.66 -10.04 7.45
N THR A 58 -12.12 -9.14 6.62
CA THR A 58 -12.28 -9.17 5.16
C THR A 58 -10.91 -9.31 4.51
N THR A 59 -10.86 -10.03 3.38
CA THR A 59 -9.62 -10.21 2.61
C THR A 59 -9.86 -9.91 1.15
N HIS A 60 -8.90 -9.20 0.58
CA HIS A 60 -8.85 -8.74 -0.80
C HIS A 60 -7.59 -9.30 -1.44
N ILE A 61 -7.50 -9.24 -2.77
CA ILE A 61 -6.32 -9.73 -3.48
C ILE A 61 -5.26 -8.64 -3.60
N ALA A 62 -3.99 -9.03 -3.39
CA ALA A 62 -2.76 -8.24 -3.57
C ALA A 62 -2.58 -7.01 -2.67
N TRP A 63 -3.65 -6.34 -2.26
CA TRP A 63 -3.59 -5.05 -1.57
C TRP A 63 -4.38 -5.06 -0.27
N MET A 64 -4.02 -4.12 0.61
CA MET A 64 -4.85 -3.79 1.77
C MET A 64 -6.06 -2.97 1.29
N ALA A 65 -7.23 -3.54 1.51
CA ALA A 65 -8.54 -2.90 1.33
C ALA A 65 -9.52 -3.51 2.38
N PRO A 66 -10.54 -2.76 2.86
CA PRO A 66 -10.64 -1.30 2.77
C PRO A 66 -9.42 -0.62 3.39
N PRO A 67 -9.17 0.68 3.11
CA PRO A 67 -8.00 1.38 3.63
C PRO A 67 -7.92 1.33 5.15
N VAL A 68 -6.76 0.92 5.67
CA VAL A 68 -6.47 0.83 7.10
C VAL A 68 -5.07 1.41 7.39
N ALA A 69 -4.74 1.64 8.66
CA ALA A 69 -3.38 1.92 9.12
C ALA A 69 -2.68 3.09 8.37
N GLY A 70 -3.18 4.32 8.54
CA GLY A 70 -2.58 5.51 7.91
C GLY A 70 -3.38 6.10 6.75
N CYS A 71 -4.49 5.44 6.38
CA CYS A 71 -5.43 5.90 5.34
C CYS A 71 -6.91 5.74 5.71
N GLN A 72 -7.21 5.20 6.89
CA GLN A 72 -8.56 4.79 7.27
C GLN A 72 -9.60 5.93 7.31
N TYR A 73 -9.14 7.17 7.41
CA TYR A 73 -10.01 8.36 7.45
C TYR A 73 -9.92 9.21 6.17
N SER A 74 -8.96 8.91 5.31
CA SER A 74 -8.64 9.73 4.14
C SER A 74 -9.18 9.12 2.85
N LEU A 75 -9.31 7.79 2.81
CA LEU A 75 -9.75 7.04 1.64
C LEU A 75 -11.02 6.27 1.95
N ASP A 76 -11.95 6.29 0.99
CA ASP A 76 -13.15 5.46 1.04
C ASP A 76 -12.84 4.02 0.57
N SER A 77 -13.88 3.18 0.48
CA SER A 77 -13.76 1.78 0.07
C SER A 77 -13.26 1.56 -1.36
N THR A 78 -13.07 2.63 -2.16
CA THR A 78 -12.50 2.55 -3.50
C THR A 78 -10.97 2.61 -3.52
N GLY A 79 -10.37 2.92 -2.36
CA GLY A 79 -8.92 2.96 -2.19
C GLY A 79 -8.30 1.59 -1.92
N PHE A 80 -7.11 1.36 -2.46
CA PHE A 80 -6.28 0.19 -2.15
C PHE A 80 -4.81 0.60 -2.01
N GLY A 81 -4.03 -0.16 -1.25
CA GLY A 81 -2.63 0.20 -1.01
C GLY A 81 -1.91 -0.75 -0.07
N HIS A 82 -0.71 -0.35 0.38
CA HIS A 82 0.06 -1.10 1.37
C HIS A 82 1.07 -0.21 2.08
N ASN A 83 1.37 -0.55 3.34
CA ASN A 83 2.51 0.02 4.07
C ASN A 83 3.71 -0.92 4.04
N GLY A 84 4.89 -0.41 3.70
CA GLY A 84 6.13 -1.15 3.87
C GLY A 84 6.64 -1.04 5.31
N PHE A 85 7.20 -2.13 5.80
CA PHE A 85 7.83 -2.20 7.12
C PHE A 85 9.07 -1.30 7.26
N THR A 86 9.78 -0.97 6.17
CA THR A 86 10.84 0.05 6.21
C THR A 86 10.30 1.48 6.35
N GLY A 87 9.00 1.68 6.51
CA GLY A 87 8.37 2.99 6.66
C GLY A 87 7.69 3.51 5.38
N THR A 88 7.81 2.81 4.25
CA THR A 88 7.16 3.21 2.99
C THR A 88 5.63 3.06 3.06
N SER A 89 4.90 3.75 2.18
CA SER A 89 3.44 3.67 2.05
C SER A 89 3.04 4.03 0.63
N ILE A 90 2.13 3.26 0.04
CA ILE A 90 1.53 3.57 -1.27
C ILE A 90 0.03 3.35 -1.14
N TRP A 91 -0.75 4.34 -1.57
CA TRP A 91 -2.21 4.27 -1.60
C TRP A 91 -2.76 4.91 -2.87
N ILE A 92 -3.77 4.28 -3.45
CA ILE A 92 -4.26 4.57 -4.80
C ILE A 92 -5.79 4.54 -4.80
N ARG A 93 -6.40 5.49 -5.52
CA ARG A 93 -7.82 5.47 -5.92
C ARG A 93 -7.94 5.10 -7.39
N LYS A 94 -9.06 4.46 -7.75
CA LYS A 94 -9.32 4.04 -9.13
C LYS A 94 -9.45 5.20 -10.14
N ASP A 95 -9.68 6.43 -9.66
CA ASP A 95 -9.75 7.64 -10.50
C ASP A 95 -8.38 8.24 -10.84
N GLY A 96 -7.28 7.61 -10.41
CA GLY A 96 -5.92 8.05 -10.72
C GLY A 96 -5.25 8.88 -9.65
N LEU A 97 -5.92 9.20 -8.55
CA LEU A 97 -5.29 9.88 -7.42
C LEU A 97 -4.50 8.90 -6.55
N PHE A 98 -3.24 9.21 -6.24
CA PHE A 98 -2.39 8.33 -5.43
C PHE A 98 -1.41 9.10 -4.55
N SER A 99 -0.89 8.42 -3.53
CA SER A 99 0.11 8.89 -2.58
C SER A 99 1.25 7.89 -2.49
N ILE A 100 2.48 8.37 -2.60
CA ILE A 100 3.70 7.58 -2.40
C ILE A 100 4.51 8.27 -1.29
N PHE A 101 4.75 7.55 -0.20
CA PHE A 101 5.61 7.99 0.89
C PHE A 101 6.76 7.00 1.05
N LEU A 102 7.99 7.47 0.88
CA LEU A 102 9.20 6.66 1.05
C LEU A 102 9.94 7.13 2.30
N ALA A 103 10.22 6.21 3.21
CA ALA A 103 11.00 6.44 4.41
C ALA A 103 11.95 5.27 4.66
N ASN A 104 13.00 5.52 5.45
CA ASN A 104 13.93 4.49 5.94
C ASN A 104 13.88 4.44 7.47
N SER A 105 12.76 3.93 7.99
CA SER A 105 12.49 3.94 9.43
C SER A 105 13.23 2.84 10.19
N VAL A 106 13.78 1.85 9.51
CA VAL A 106 14.51 0.73 10.15
C VAL A 106 15.99 1.00 10.35
N TYR A 107 16.50 2.15 9.85
CA TYR A 107 17.91 2.52 9.92
C TYR A 107 18.48 2.56 11.35
N TYR A 108 17.68 2.94 12.34
CA TYR A 108 18.12 3.05 13.74
C TYR A 108 17.78 1.82 14.60
N ASP A 109 16.55 1.30 14.48
CA ASP A 109 16.10 0.09 15.18
C ASP A 109 14.86 -0.46 14.48
N ARG A 110 14.88 -1.75 14.14
CA ARG A 110 13.81 -2.42 13.37
C ARG A 110 12.62 -2.91 14.21
N PHE A 111 12.80 -3.09 15.52
CA PHE A 111 11.77 -3.63 16.42
C PHE A 111 11.02 -2.54 17.19
N LEU A 112 11.59 -1.33 17.24
CA LEU A 112 10.88 -0.17 17.77
C LEU A 112 9.65 0.15 16.91
N LYS A 113 8.47 0.04 17.52
CA LYS A 113 7.22 0.60 16.98
C LYS A 113 7.40 2.11 16.88
N LYS A 114 7.12 2.66 15.69
CA LYS A 114 7.22 4.10 15.39
C LYS A 114 5.83 4.65 15.11
N PRO A 115 4.99 4.90 16.15
CA PRO A 115 3.63 5.39 15.96
C PRO A 115 3.59 6.73 15.20
N GLU A 116 4.67 7.52 15.27
CA GLU A 116 4.82 8.80 14.57
C GLU A 116 4.76 8.64 13.05
N LEU A 117 5.20 7.50 12.49
CA LEU A 117 5.09 7.24 11.05
C LEU A 117 3.64 7.17 10.60
N ASN A 118 2.77 6.56 11.42
CA ASN A 118 1.35 6.50 11.09
C ASN A 118 0.71 7.89 11.22
N VAL A 119 1.17 8.74 12.14
CA VAL A 119 0.73 10.13 12.21
C VAL A 119 1.11 10.90 10.93
N ILE A 120 2.35 10.77 10.46
CA ILE A 120 2.81 11.43 9.24
C ILE A 120 2.05 10.91 8.01
N ARG A 121 1.92 9.59 7.86
CA ARG A 121 1.14 8.96 6.77
C ARG A 121 -0.29 9.49 6.75
N ASN A 122 -0.98 9.49 7.90
CA ASN A 122 -2.35 10.03 7.99
C ASN A 122 -2.41 11.51 7.58
N LYS A 123 -1.45 12.34 8.00
CA LYS A 123 -1.42 13.76 7.61
C LYS A 123 -1.26 13.93 6.09
N ILE A 124 -0.30 13.21 5.48
CA ILE A 124 -0.07 13.25 4.04
C ILE A 124 -1.31 12.78 3.29
N ASN A 125 -1.86 11.63 3.67
CA ASN A 125 -3.01 11.04 3.00
C ASN A 125 -4.28 11.86 3.20
N ASN A 126 -4.46 12.53 4.35
CA ASN A 126 -5.56 13.49 4.53
C ASN A 126 -5.43 14.71 3.61
N ILE A 127 -4.22 15.22 3.35
CA ILE A 127 -4.02 16.34 2.43
C ILE A 127 -4.31 15.91 0.98
N ILE A 128 -3.87 14.71 0.58
CA ILE A 128 -4.01 14.23 -0.79
C ILE A 128 -5.44 13.77 -1.09
N PHE A 129 -6.06 13.03 -0.17
CA PHE A 129 -7.34 12.36 -0.39
C PHE A 129 -8.52 13.01 0.35
N GLY A 130 -8.25 13.90 1.30
CA GLY A 130 -9.30 14.63 2.02
C GLY A 130 -10.21 15.37 1.05
N LYS A 131 -11.50 15.35 1.34
CA LYS A 131 -12.48 16.17 0.61
C LYS A 131 -12.38 17.60 1.13
N ASP A 132 -12.21 18.56 0.24
CA ASP A 132 -12.52 19.95 0.54
C ASP A 132 -14.01 20.01 0.93
N TYR A 133 -14.30 20.45 2.15
CA TYR A 133 -15.65 20.77 2.61
C TYR A 133 -15.92 22.25 2.40
#